data_AF-A0A443Q7I7-F1
#
_entry.id   AF-A0A443Q7I7-F1
#
_cell.length_a   1.000
_cell.length_b   1.000
_cell.length_c   1.000
_cell.angle_alpha   90.00
_cell.angle_beta   90.00
_cell.angle_gamma   90.00
#
_symmetry.space_group_name_H-M   'P 1'
#
loop_
_entity.id
_entity.type
_entity.pdbx_description
1 polymer ?
#
loop_
_entity_poly.entity_id
_entity_poly.type
_entity_poly.pdbx_seq_one_letter_code
_entity_poly.pdbx_strand_id
1 'polypeptide(L)'
;LIKSQEQTLLFEDRFHGDKLDLTKWKHEVGHKAFASGKQMCYRPDNVAVNNGLKITAKPEEVECDKNGTILQFTSGRIKTLGTFNFTYIEVKAKLSNGKNLQPALWTKSP
;
A
#
# COMPACT_ATOMS: atom_id res chain seq x y z
N LEU A 1 -7.39 -0.71 -39.12
CA LEU A 1 -6.00 -0.48 -38.67
C LEU A 1 -6.06 0.19 -37.31
N ILE A 2 -6.00 -0.58 -36.23
CA ILE A 2 -5.92 -0.03 -34.87
C ILE A 2 -4.46 0.41 -34.71
N LYS A 3 -4.23 1.73 -34.63
CA LYS A 3 -2.89 2.28 -34.33
C LYS A 3 -2.46 1.76 -32.96
N SER A 4 -1.31 1.11 -32.86
CA SER A 4 -0.66 0.89 -31.58
C SER A 4 -0.35 2.27 -31.00
N GLN A 5 -1.08 2.69 -29.97
CA GLN A 5 -0.65 3.83 -29.19
C GLN A 5 0.69 3.46 -28.54
N GLU A 6 1.70 4.27 -28.78
CA GLU A 6 2.98 4.16 -28.09
C GLU A 6 2.73 4.40 -26.61
N GLN A 7 2.72 3.33 -25.81
CA GLN A 7 2.50 3.44 -24.37
C GLN A 7 3.78 3.96 -23.72
N THR A 8 3.75 5.21 -23.24
CA THR A 8 4.85 5.75 -22.44
C THR A 8 4.77 5.20 -21.02
N LEU A 9 5.85 4.56 -20.56
CA LEU A 9 5.97 4.11 -19.18
C LEU A 9 6.20 5.32 -18.27
N LEU A 10 5.20 5.65 -17.43
CA LEU A 10 5.29 6.78 -16.49
C LEU A 10 5.88 6.38 -15.14
N PHE A 11 5.62 5.15 -14.70
CA PHE A 11 6.04 4.65 -13.40
C PHE A 11 6.14 3.13 -13.43
N GLU A 12 7.19 2.60 -12.81
CA GLU A 12 7.35 1.17 -12.60
C GLU A 12 8.09 0.92 -11.29
N ASP A 13 7.65 -0.11 -10.57
CA ASP A 13 8.45 -0.75 -9.55
C ASP A 13 8.29 -2.26 -9.62
N ARG A 14 9.42 -2.96 -9.78
CA ARG A 14 9.49 -4.43 -9.79
C ARG A 14 9.87 -4.99 -8.42
N PHE A 15 10.17 -4.13 -7.43
CA PHE A 15 10.51 -4.51 -6.07
C PHE A 15 11.69 -5.52 -5.96
N HIS A 16 12.72 -5.33 -6.80
CA HIS A 16 13.91 -6.19 -6.84
C HIS A 16 14.93 -5.94 -5.70
N GLY A 17 14.75 -4.88 -4.91
CA GLY A 17 15.62 -4.56 -3.79
C GLY A 17 15.34 -5.38 -2.53
N ASP A 18 15.98 -5.00 -1.42
CA ASP A 18 15.80 -5.54 -0.07
C ASP A 18 14.96 -4.62 0.83
N LYS A 19 14.59 -3.44 0.31
CA LYS A 19 13.83 -2.41 1.01
C LYS A 19 12.92 -1.66 0.05
N LEU A 20 11.91 -1.00 0.62
CA LEU A 20 11.04 -0.12 -0.13
C LEU A 20 11.86 1.05 -0.71
N ASP A 21 11.71 1.31 -2.00
CA ASP A 21 12.32 2.48 -2.63
C ASP A 21 11.59 3.75 -2.19
N LEU A 22 12.17 4.44 -1.19
CA LEU A 22 11.60 5.68 -0.63
C LEU A 22 11.73 6.89 -1.56
N THR A 23 12.39 6.75 -2.73
CA THR A 23 12.32 7.77 -3.78
C THR A 23 11.05 7.65 -4.64
N LYS A 24 10.38 6.49 -4.56
CA LYS A 24 9.14 6.18 -5.28
C LYS A 24 7.93 6.13 -4.36
N TRP A 25 8.10 5.66 -3.14
CA TRP A 25 7.01 5.35 -2.22
C TRP A 25 7.13 6.11 -0.89
N LYS A 26 5.99 6.37 -0.27
CA LYS A 26 5.88 6.89 1.09
C LYS A 26 4.97 6.01 1.92
N HIS A 27 5.40 5.68 3.13
CA HIS A 27 4.52 5.06 4.12
C HIS A 27 3.44 6.05 4.58
N GLU A 28 2.20 5.58 4.63
CA GLU A 28 1.14 6.24 5.39
C GLU A 28 1.06 5.57 6.76
N VAL A 29 1.25 6.35 7.82
CA VAL A 29 1.36 5.86 9.21
C VAL A 29 0.21 6.36 10.07
N GLY A 30 -0.03 5.66 11.18
CA GLY A 30 -1.09 5.95 12.14
C GLY A 30 -2.39 5.25 11.78
N HIS A 31 -3.49 5.67 12.40
CA HIS A 31 -4.82 5.13 12.11
C HIS A 31 -5.65 6.16 11.36
N LYS A 32 -6.48 5.67 10.43
CA LYS A 32 -7.52 6.46 9.77
C LYS A 32 -8.77 5.60 9.69
N ALA A 33 -9.91 6.16 10.07
CA ALA A 33 -11.20 5.55 9.79
C ALA A 33 -11.42 5.59 8.27
N PHE A 34 -11.65 4.42 7.67
CA PHE A 34 -12.18 4.32 6.32
C PHE A 34 -13.69 4.09 6.36
N ALA A 35 -14.34 4.18 5.21
CA ALA A 35 -15.78 3.95 5.04
C ALA A 35 -16.28 2.61 5.63
N SER A 36 -15.39 1.62 5.81
CA SER A 36 -15.71 0.32 6.40
C SER A 36 -15.78 0.30 7.94
N GLY A 37 -15.45 1.40 8.62
CA GLY A 37 -15.48 1.50 10.09
C GLY A 37 -14.43 0.66 10.83
N LYS A 38 -13.69 -0.22 10.13
CA LYS A 38 -12.63 -1.06 10.72
C LYS A 38 -11.34 -0.25 10.83
N GLN A 39 -10.85 -0.08 12.06
CA GLN A 39 -9.60 0.62 12.34
C GLN A 39 -8.43 -0.36 12.44
N MET A 40 -7.30 0.03 11.86
CA MET A 40 -6.02 -0.64 11.97
C MET A 40 -4.92 0.42 12.07
N CYS A 41 -3.83 0.07 12.74
CA CYS A 41 -2.66 0.93 12.83
C CYS A 41 -1.70 0.67 11.67
N TYR A 42 -1.51 1.64 10.78
CA TYR A 42 -0.54 1.51 9.71
C TYR A 42 0.87 1.82 10.20
N ARG A 43 1.80 0.88 10.01
CA ARG A 43 3.19 0.99 10.45
C ARG A 43 4.16 0.60 9.33
N PRO A 44 5.35 1.23 9.25
CA PRO A 44 6.36 0.86 8.25
C PRO A 44 6.81 -0.61 8.35
N ASP A 45 6.93 -1.14 9.56
CA ASP A 45 7.40 -2.52 9.83
C ASP A 45 6.47 -3.61 9.24
N ASN A 46 5.27 -3.25 8.82
CA ASN A 46 4.31 -4.12 8.14
C ASN A 46 4.51 -4.15 6.61
N VAL A 47 5.50 -3.41 6.09
CA VAL A 47 5.85 -3.34 4.67
C VAL A 47 7.28 -3.81 4.49
N ALA A 48 7.48 -4.90 3.75
CA ALA A 48 8.79 -5.44 3.45
C ALA A 48 8.95 -5.64 1.94
N VAL A 49 10.19 -5.52 1.47
CA VAL A 49 10.57 -5.93 0.11
C VAL A 49 11.53 -7.10 0.23
N ASN A 50 11.10 -8.26 -0.24
CA ASN A 50 11.90 -9.48 -0.30
C ASN A 50 11.31 -10.36 -1.39
N ASN A 51 11.98 -10.42 -2.55
CA ASN A 51 11.47 -11.07 -3.75
C ASN A 51 10.06 -10.56 -4.14
N GLY A 52 9.86 -9.24 -4.06
CA GLY A 52 8.58 -8.57 -4.25
C GLY A 52 8.13 -7.77 -3.03
N LEU A 53 7.06 -6.98 -3.19
CA LEU A 53 6.43 -6.25 -2.11
C LEU A 53 5.55 -7.17 -1.27
N LYS A 54 5.71 -7.13 0.05
CA LYS A 54 4.85 -7.81 1.03
C LYS A 54 4.28 -6.81 2.02
N ILE A 55 2.95 -6.69 2.02
CA ILE A 55 2.19 -5.96 3.04
C ILE A 55 1.56 -6.99 3.97
N THR A 56 1.83 -6.89 5.26
CA THR A 56 1.40 -7.87 6.26
C THR A 56 0.48 -7.22 7.28
N ALA A 57 -0.76 -7.72 7.39
CA ALA A 57 -1.62 -7.40 8.53
C ALA A 57 -1.32 -8.36 9.69
N LYS A 58 -1.33 -7.89 10.94
CA LYS A 58 -1.08 -8.70 12.13
C LYS A 58 -2.12 -8.41 13.23
N PRO A 59 -2.60 -9.42 13.97
CA PRO A 59 -3.28 -9.21 15.24
C PRO A 59 -2.23 -8.87 16.30
N GLU A 60 -2.12 -7.60 16.66
CA GLU A 60 -1.23 -7.13 17.72
C GLU A 60 -1.79 -5.85 18.33
N GLU A 61 -1.77 -5.78 19.66
CA GLU A 61 -2.19 -4.60 20.39
C GLU A 61 -1.06 -3.55 20.37
N VAL A 62 -1.37 -2.35 19.89
CA VAL A 62 -0.41 -1.25 19.80
C VAL A 62 -1.04 0.08 20.16
N GLU A 63 -0.26 0.94 20.82
CA GLU A 63 -0.53 2.38 20.87
C GLU A 63 -0.18 2.99 19.52
N CYS A 64 -1.20 3.43 18.78
CA CYS A 64 -1.06 3.82 17.38
C CYS A 64 -0.71 5.30 17.16
N ASP A 65 -1.01 6.15 18.14
CA ASP A 65 -0.72 7.57 18.10
C ASP A 65 -0.33 8.09 19.49
N LYS A 66 0.19 9.32 19.53
CA LYS A 66 0.62 9.99 20.77
C LYS A 66 -0.52 10.31 21.75
N ASN A 67 -1.77 10.09 21.35
CA ASN A 67 -2.94 10.36 22.17
C ASN A 67 -3.41 9.11 22.93
N GLY A 68 -2.66 8.01 22.84
CA GLY A 68 -2.98 6.76 23.53
C GLY A 68 -4.00 5.87 22.79
N THR A 69 -4.20 6.06 21.48
CA THR A 69 -5.17 5.22 20.74
C THR A 69 -4.68 3.78 20.63
N ILE A 70 -5.31 2.86 21.36
CA ILE A 70 -4.99 1.43 21.31
C ILE A 70 -5.78 0.72 20.20
N LEU A 71 -5.08 0.04 19.30
CA LEU A 71 -5.67 -0.78 18.24
C LEU A 71 -5.16 -2.22 18.30
N GLN A 72 -6.02 -3.17 17.93
CA GLN A 72 -5.77 -4.61 18.00
C GLN A 72 -5.15 -5.21 16.73
N PHE A 73 -4.96 -4.39 15.70
CA PHE A 73 -4.43 -4.83 14.42
C PHE A 73 -3.50 -3.78 13.84
N THR A 74 -2.40 -4.26 13.25
CA THR A 74 -1.50 -3.45 12.42
C THR A 74 -1.57 -3.88 10.97
N SER A 75 -1.17 -2.98 10.07
CA SER A 75 -1.00 -3.28 8.65
C SER A 75 -0.01 -2.32 8.00
N GLY A 76 0.30 -2.55 6.73
CA GLY A 76 1.13 -1.66 5.91
C GLY A 76 0.27 -0.85 4.95
N ARG A 77 0.64 0.41 4.74
CA ARG A 77 0.06 1.26 3.70
C ARG A 77 1.13 2.15 3.11
N ILE A 78 1.18 2.16 1.79
CA ILE A 78 2.11 3.00 1.03
C ILE A 78 1.34 3.71 -0.07
N LYS A 79 1.89 4.84 -0.51
CA LYS A 79 1.45 5.56 -1.70
C LYS A 79 2.66 5.98 -2.52
N THR A 80 2.47 6.19 -3.81
CA THR A 80 3.51 6.79 -4.65
C THR A 80 3.81 8.21 -4.17
N LEU A 81 5.05 8.66 -4.32
CA LEU A 81 5.43 10.06 -4.12
C LEU A 81 4.98 10.94 -5.29
N GLY A 82 5.05 10.39 -6.50
CA GLY A 82 4.57 11.03 -7.72
C GLY A 82 3.05 10.92 -7.88
N THR A 83 2.49 11.94 -8.53
CA THR A 83 1.14 11.93 -9.10
C THR A 83 1.28 11.81 -10.61
N PHE A 84 0.48 10.94 -11.24
CA PHE A 84 0.60 10.63 -12.65
C PHE A 84 -0.75 10.82 -13.34
N ASN A 85 -0.72 11.37 -14.56
CA ASN A 85 -1.86 11.34 -15.47
C ASN A 85 -1.69 10.12 -16.36
N PHE A 86 -2.49 9.10 -16.12
CA PHE A 86 -2.42 7.82 -16.84
C PHE A 86 -3.82 7.36 -17.28
N THR A 87 -3.85 6.49 -18.26
CA THR A 87 -5.08 5.80 -18.70
C THR A 87 -5.07 4.32 -18.30
N TYR A 88 -3.90 3.76 -18.01
CA TYR A 88 -3.72 2.35 -17.73
C TYR A 88 -2.77 2.12 -16.55
N ILE A 89 -3.12 1.17 -15.67
CA ILE A 89 -2.28 0.64 -14.60
C ILE A 89 -2.41 -0.89 -14.63
N GLU A 90 -1.29 -1.57 -14.50
CA GLU A 90 -1.24 -3.01 -14.22
C GLU A 90 -0.58 -3.24 -12.86
N VAL A 91 -1.16 -4.13 -12.05
CA VAL A 91 -0.54 -4.62 -10.81
C VAL A 91 -0.70 -6.13 -10.75
N LYS A 92 0.42 -6.84 -10.59
CA LYS A 92 0.43 -8.28 -10.33
C LYS A 92 0.58 -8.53 -8.82
N ALA A 93 -0.45 -9.08 -8.19
CA ALA A 93 -0.47 -9.33 -6.75
C ALA A 93 -1.10 -10.68 -6.40
N LYS A 94 -0.63 -11.28 -5.30
CA LYS A 94 -1.31 -12.40 -4.63
C LYS A 94 -1.99 -11.87 -3.37
N LEU A 95 -3.29 -12.11 -3.25
CA LEU A 95 -4.06 -11.69 -2.09
C LEU A 95 -4.14 -12.80 -1.05
N SER A 96 -4.19 -12.42 0.22
CA SER A 96 -4.37 -13.32 1.35
C SER A 96 -5.85 -13.62 1.58
N ASN A 97 -6.22 -14.88 1.81
CA ASN A 97 -7.61 -15.33 2.01
C ASN A 97 -8.11 -15.18 3.46
N GLY A 98 -7.52 -14.29 4.27
CA GLY A 98 -7.89 -14.13 5.68
C GLY A 98 -9.28 -13.54 5.85
N LYS A 99 -10.10 -14.15 6.72
CA LYS A 99 -11.42 -13.62 7.11
C LYS A 99 -11.21 -12.22 7.69
N ASN A 100 -11.85 -11.21 7.09
CA ASN A 100 -11.76 -9.77 7.40
C ASN A 100 -10.61 -8.97 6.77
N LEU A 101 -9.74 -9.57 5.95
CA LEU A 101 -8.74 -8.80 5.19
C LEU A 101 -9.41 -8.07 4.02
N GLN A 102 -9.04 -6.80 3.84
CA GLN A 102 -9.52 -5.94 2.75
C GLN A 102 -8.29 -5.39 2.00
N PRO A 103 -7.59 -6.21 1.21
CA PRO A 103 -6.52 -5.70 0.36
C PRO A 103 -7.11 -4.76 -0.70
N ALA A 104 -6.45 -3.63 -0.93
CA ALA A 104 -6.88 -2.64 -1.90
C ALA A 104 -5.69 -2.12 -2.72
N LEU A 105 -5.90 -2.05 -4.03
CA LEU A 105 -5.05 -1.36 -4.99
C LEU A 105 -5.95 -0.31 -5.63
N TRP A 106 -5.70 0.97 -5.39
CA TRP A 106 -6.62 2.03 -5.75
C TRP A 106 -5.86 3.33 -6.03
N THR A 107 -6.54 4.23 -6.72
CA THR A 107 -6.03 5.55 -7.06
C THR A 107 -6.90 6.61 -6.39
N LYS A 108 -6.31 7.74 -6.06
CA LYS A 108 -7.03 8.93 -5.61
C LYS A 108 -6.76 10.04 -6.61
N SER A 109 -7.80 10.75 -7.04
CA SER A 109 -7.61 12.02 -7.71
C SER A 109 -6.81 12.98 -6.81
N PRO A 110 -6.04 13.90 -7.41
CA PRO A 110 -5.31 14.93 -6.68
C PRO A 110 -6.18 15.65 -5.64
#